data_AF-A0A3B8ZMK8-F1
#
_entry.id   AF-A0A3B8ZMK8-F1
#
_cell.length_a   1.000
_cell.length_b   1.000
_cell.length_c   1.000
_cell.angle_alpha   90.00
_cell.angle_beta   90.00
_cell.angle_gamma   90.00
#
_symmetry.space_group_name_H-M   'P 1'
#
loop_
_entity.id
_entity.type
_entity.pdbx_description
1 polymer ?
#
loop_
_entity_poly.entity_id
_entity_poly.type
_entity_poly.pdbx_seq_one_letter_code
_entity_poly.pdbx_strand_id
1 'polypeptide(L)'
;MCLLIATISRAKMLQVLANILILGLELLAMLAWWGWVVASWEVLSAGMEDATTYFAVALALATLVACVVMVCLRAASAAIDFPSENHSFALRIRFAVLVITLVFWGMMLTLVTQGEAGVFCLSVLGVVFMLFGALVAGELGVMSQRAQRTLPRTVLGRIFLTWFFPGAGLGYIFLCCLLVAAVSPWVLVFPLGLVSQMGWNDAERHAAWALLVCAYFVVFTGLTRLILLALPRRLKARIVVAFLMQLILVLAGIFLPNIFLLLIQDYSYYSSYGLIHTMDVVATLNHLMDTGITSEIAVTLVMVPLLGLLIFGLNLVQCCRDVLLVRVSMPDRVLEDQSTTKPEVSQVLASPDPLE
;
A
#
# COMPACT_ATOMS: atom_id res chain seq x y z
N MET A 1 9.00 2.86 -10.21
CA MET A 1 8.47 4.20 -9.79
C MET A 1 8.72 5.28 -10.86
N CYS A 2 9.84 5.19 -11.59
CA CYS A 2 10.19 6.14 -12.64
C CYS A 2 9.30 6.04 -13.91
N LEU A 3 8.70 4.87 -14.20
CA LEU A 3 7.73 4.71 -15.30
C LEU A 3 6.50 5.62 -15.14
N LEU A 4 6.10 5.89 -13.89
CA LEU A 4 5.02 6.83 -13.57
C LEU A 4 5.39 8.28 -13.97
N ILE A 5 6.67 8.66 -13.85
CA ILE A 5 7.17 10.00 -14.13
C ILE A 5 7.34 10.22 -15.65
N ALA A 6 7.76 9.19 -16.41
CA ALA A 6 7.86 9.27 -17.88
C ALA A 6 6.54 9.57 -18.58
N THR A 7 5.42 9.07 -18.06
CA THR A 7 4.11 9.21 -18.71
C THR A 7 3.53 10.62 -18.68
N ILE A 8 4.13 11.55 -17.90
CA ILE A 8 3.70 12.94 -17.78
C ILE A 8 4.22 13.82 -18.95
N SER A 9 5.25 13.37 -19.68
CA SER A 9 5.83 14.12 -20.80
C SER A 9 4.96 14.04 -22.06
N ARG A 10 4.69 15.16 -22.73
CA ARG A 10 3.77 15.22 -23.90
C ARG A 10 4.43 15.00 -25.26
N ALA A 11 5.75 14.91 -25.32
CA ALA A 11 6.47 14.68 -26.58
C ALA A 11 6.65 13.18 -26.79
N LYS A 12 6.04 12.61 -27.85
CA LYS A 12 6.06 11.17 -28.17
C LYS A 12 7.49 10.58 -28.16
N MET A 13 8.45 11.33 -28.71
CA MET A 13 9.87 10.94 -28.75
C MET A 13 10.53 10.98 -27.36
N LEU A 14 10.13 11.94 -26.52
CA LEU A 14 10.63 12.13 -25.16
C LEU A 14 10.00 11.13 -24.17
N GLN A 15 8.76 10.68 -24.44
CA GLN A 15 8.12 9.56 -23.73
C GLN A 15 8.79 8.23 -24.04
N VAL A 16 9.08 7.95 -25.31
CA VAL A 16 9.79 6.72 -25.70
C VAL A 16 11.21 6.72 -25.13
N LEU A 17 11.94 7.83 -25.25
CA LEU A 17 13.28 7.96 -24.70
C LEU A 17 13.26 7.87 -23.16
N ALA A 18 12.32 8.53 -22.49
CA ALA A 18 12.15 8.43 -21.04
C ALA A 18 11.80 7.01 -20.61
N ASN A 19 10.89 6.32 -21.32
CA ASN A 19 10.54 4.93 -21.03
C ASN A 19 11.74 4.00 -21.21
N ILE A 20 12.54 4.13 -22.27
CA ILE A 20 13.73 3.31 -22.51
C ILE A 20 14.80 3.59 -21.44
N LEU A 21 15.08 4.86 -21.17
CA LEU A 21 16.04 5.27 -20.16
C LEU A 21 15.62 4.79 -18.77
N ILE A 22 14.32 4.76 -18.51
CA ILE A 22 13.75 4.29 -17.26
C ILE A 22 13.74 2.77 -17.16
N LEU A 23 13.43 2.05 -18.23
CA LEU A 23 13.56 0.60 -18.26
C LEU A 23 15.03 0.19 -18.04
N GLY A 24 15.96 0.96 -18.61
CA GLY A 24 17.39 0.85 -18.35
C GLY A 24 17.76 1.14 -16.90
N LEU A 25 17.19 2.18 -16.29
CA LEU A 25 17.40 2.50 -14.87
C LEU A 25 16.77 1.48 -13.92
N GLU A 26 15.58 0.94 -14.23
CA GLU A 26 14.98 -0.15 -13.44
C GLU A 26 15.78 -1.44 -13.60
N LEU A 27 16.28 -1.74 -14.80
CA LEU A 27 17.19 -2.87 -15.01
C LEU A 27 18.50 -2.68 -14.23
N LEU A 28 19.09 -1.48 -14.25
CA LEU A 28 20.29 -1.16 -13.45
C LEU A 28 20.01 -1.21 -11.95
N ALA A 29 18.85 -0.75 -11.49
CA ALA A 29 18.43 -0.88 -10.10
C ALA A 29 18.24 -2.35 -9.69
N MET A 30 17.71 -3.18 -10.60
CA MET A 30 17.60 -4.63 -10.41
C MET A 30 18.98 -5.31 -10.36
N LEU A 31 19.92 -4.89 -11.22
CA LEU A 31 21.30 -5.39 -11.22
C LEU A 31 22.09 -4.92 -9.99
N ALA A 32 21.92 -3.66 -9.58
CA ALA A 32 22.50 -3.12 -8.35
C ALA A 32 21.92 -3.82 -7.12
N TRP A 33 20.63 -4.14 -7.13
CA TRP A 33 20.00 -4.97 -6.10
C TRP A 33 20.56 -6.38 -6.10
N TRP A 34 20.72 -7.02 -7.26
CA TRP A 34 21.38 -8.33 -7.34
C TRP A 34 22.80 -8.26 -6.77
N GLY A 35 23.56 -7.22 -7.11
CA GLY A 35 24.87 -6.95 -6.50
C GLY A 35 24.79 -6.73 -4.99
N TRP A 36 23.73 -6.09 -4.48
CA TRP A 36 23.51 -5.89 -3.05
C TRP A 36 23.11 -7.18 -2.33
N VAL A 37 22.32 -8.05 -2.95
CA VAL A 37 22.01 -9.41 -2.45
C VAL A 37 23.28 -10.26 -2.41
N VAL A 38 24.13 -10.16 -3.44
CA VAL A 38 25.43 -10.85 -3.52
C VAL A 38 26.44 -10.28 -2.50
N ALA A 39 26.42 -8.97 -2.24
CA ALA A 39 27.26 -8.34 -1.20
C ALA A 39 26.73 -8.65 0.21
N SER A 40 25.41 -8.67 0.39
CA SER A 40 24.75 -9.15 1.61
C SER A 40 25.06 -10.64 1.83
N TRP A 41 25.24 -11.41 0.76
CA TRP A 41 25.75 -12.78 0.78
C TRP A 41 27.16 -12.87 1.36
N GLU A 42 28.09 -11.98 1.01
CA GLU A 42 29.43 -11.95 1.62
C GLU A 42 29.39 -11.56 3.11
N VAL A 43 28.50 -10.63 3.49
CA VAL A 43 28.41 -10.15 4.88
C VAL A 43 27.63 -11.12 5.79
N LEU A 44 26.55 -11.74 5.31
CA LEU A 44 25.78 -12.73 6.08
C LEU A 44 26.45 -14.11 6.09
N SER A 45 27.13 -14.54 5.02
CA SER A 45 27.85 -15.83 5.02
C SER A 45 29.03 -15.86 6.00
N ALA A 46 29.53 -14.70 6.42
CA ALA A 46 30.53 -14.60 7.47
C ALA A 46 29.99 -14.89 8.89
N GLY A 47 28.66 -14.99 9.08
CA GLY A 47 28.03 -15.17 10.40
C GLY A 47 26.83 -16.12 10.47
N MET A 48 26.43 -16.77 9.36
CA MET A 48 25.31 -17.72 9.34
C MET A 48 25.84 -19.16 9.21
N GLU A 49 25.67 -19.96 10.27
CA GLU A 49 26.18 -21.34 10.34
C GLU A 49 25.28 -22.38 9.64
N ASP A 50 24.02 -22.06 9.31
CA ASP A 50 23.02 -23.01 8.79
C ASP A 50 22.48 -22.67 7.37
N ALA A 51 22.61 -23.62 6.44
CA ALA A 51 22.16 -23.52 5.06
C ALA A 51 20.64 -23.36 4.91
N THR A 52 19.84 -23.80 5.88
CA THR A 52 18.37 -23.67 5.83
C THR A 52 17.90 -22.22 6.00
N THR A 53 18.48 -21.52 6.98
CA THR A 53 18.22 -20.09 7.24
C THR A 53 18.63 -19.26 6.03
N TYR A 54 19.75 -19.61 5.41
CA TYR A 54 20.20 -19.00 4.16
C TYR A 54 19.15 -19.12 3.04
N PHE A 55 18.69 -20.34 2.75
CA PHE A 55 17.71 -20.56 1.67
C PHE A 55 16.40 -19.81 1.94
N ALA A 56 15.96 -19.75 3.20
CA ALA A 56 14.77 -19.00 3.59
C ALA A 56 14.91 -17.49 3.33
N VAL A 57 16.05 -16.88 3.70
CA VAL A 57 16.31 -15.45 3.46
C VAL A 57 16.39 -15.14 1.97
N ALA A 58 17.09 -15.98 1.18
CA ALA A 58 17.19 -15.82 -0.26
C ALA A 58 15.80 -15.92 -0.93
N LEU A 59 14.98 -16.89 -0.54
CA LEU A 59 13.62 -17.05 -1.02
C LEU A 59 12.72 -15.87 -0.61
N ALA A 60 12.89 -15.35 0.61
CA ALA A 60 12.17 -14.17 1.08
C ALA A 60 12.47 -12.96 0.21
N LEU A 61 13.75 -12.66 -0.01
CA LEU A 61 14.19 -11.54 -0.85
C LEU A 61 13.71 -11.70 -2.30
N ALA A 62 13.86 -12.90 -2.88
CA ALA A 62 13.45 -13.18 -4.25
C ALA A 62 11.93 -12.99 -4.44
N THR A 63 11.11 -13.51 -3.53
CA THR A 63 9.64 -13.39 -3.61
C THR A 63 9.16 -11.96 -3.35
N LEU A 64 9.79 -11.23 -2.44
CA LEU A 64 9.50 -9.81 -2.19
C LEU A 64 9.81 -8.95 -3.41
N VAL A 65 10.96 -9.15 -4.04
CA VAL A 65 11.32 -8.42 -5.26
C VAL A 65 10.41 -8.80 -6.42
N ALA A 66 10.09 -10.07 -6.59
CA ALA A 66 9.11 -10.48 -7.60
C ALA A 66 7.77 -9.75 -7.40
N CYS A 67 7.30 -9.60 -6.16
CA CYS A 67 6.09 -8.84 -5.86
C CYS A 67 6.23 -7.34 -6.19
N VAL A 68 7.34 -6.70 -5.82
CA VAL A 68 7.60 -5.29 -6.14
C VAL A 68 7.65 -5.08 -7.65
N VAL A 69 8.36 -5.94 -8.38
CA VAL A 69 8.44 -5.92 -9.85
C VAL A 69 7.05 -6.10 -10.46
N MET A 70 6.24 -7.05 -9.97
CA MET A 70 4.87 -7.23 -10.46
C MET A 70 4.01 -5.97 -10.29
N VAL A 71 4.12 -5.29 -9.14
CA VAL A 71 3.38 -4.04 -8.90
C VAL A 71 3.89 -2.93 -9.80
N CYS A 72 5.20 -2.76 -9.93
CA CYS A 72 5.82 -1.74 -10.80
C CYS A 72 5.46 -1.96 -12.28
N LEU A 73 5.58 -3.19 -12.79
CA LEU A 73 5.21 -3.53 -14.16
C LEU A 73 3.73 -3.26 -14.43
N ARG A 74 2.84 -3.58 -13.47
CA ARG A 74 1.42 -3.28 -13.64
C ARG A 74 1.13 -1.79 -13.58
N ALA A 75 1.78 -1.05 -12.69
CA ALA A 75 1.66 0.41 -12.62
C ALA A 75 2.15 1.06 -13.92
N ALA A 76 3.24 0.56 -14.51
CA ALA A 76 3.76 1.03 -15.78
C ALA A 76 2.84 0.71 -16.96
N SER A 77 2.34 -0.52 -17.03
CA SER A 77 1.32 -0.93 -18.01
C SER A 77 0.08 -0.03 -17.91
N ALA A 78 -0.41 0.22 -16.69
CA ALA A 78 -1.54 1.11 -16.45
C ALA A 78 -1.31 2.57 -16.89
N ALA A 79 -0.05 3.02 -16.89
CA ALA A 79 0.30 4.38 -17.28
C ALA A 79 0.42 4.56 -18.81
N ILE A 80 0.67 3.48 -19.56
CA ILE A 80 0.79 3.48 -21.03
C ILE A 80 -0.54 3.11 -21.70
N ASP A 81 -1.38 2.32 -21.02
CA ASP A 81 -2.69 1.91 -21.53
C ASP A 81 -3.72 3.04 -21.58
N PHE A 82 -4.83 2.77 -22.26
CA PHE A 82 -5.94 3.71 -22.38
C PHE A 82 -6.54 4.05 -21.00
N PRO A 83 -6.80 5.35 -20.70
CA PRO A 83 -7.40 5.79 -19.43
C PRO A 83 -8.80 5.22 -19.14
N SER A 84 -9.45 4.60 -20.13
CA SER A 84 -10.79 4.02 -20.00
C SER A 84 -10.81 2.63 -19.36
N GLU A 85 -9.67 1.94 -19.24
CA GLU A 85 -9.62 0.61 -18.63
C GLU A 85 -9.40 0.66 -17.11
N ASN A 86 -10.03 -0.27 -16.40
CA ASN A 86 -9.91 -0.36 -14.94
C ASN A 86 -8.59 -1.05 -14.56
N HIS A 87 -7.54 -0.26 -14.39
CA HIS A 87 -6.23 -0.77 -13.97
C HIS A 87 -6.11 -0.94 -12.46
N SER A 88 -6.91 -0.19 -11.69
CA SER A 88 -6.85 -0.12 -10.23
C SER A 88 -7.15 -1.44 -9.55
N PHE A 89 -8.10 -2.22 -10.07
CA PHE A 89 -8.43 -3.54 -9.54
C PHE A 89 -7.21 -4.47 -9.54
N ALA A 90 -6.57 -4.57 -10.70
CA ALA A 90 -5.42 -5.44 -10.91
C ALA A 90 -4.17 -4.94 -10.14
N LEU A 91 -4.04 -3.63 -9.94
CA LEU A 91 -2.97 -3.04 -9.15
C LEU A 91 -3.17 -3.33 -7.64
N ARG A 92 -4.40 -3.16 -7.13
CA ARG A 92 -4.74 -3.41 -5.72
C ARG A 92 -4.58 -4.88 -5.33
N ILE A 93 -4.92 -5.82 -6.21
CA ILE A 93 -4.63 -7.25 -5.99
C ILE A 93 -3.13 -7.49 -5.86
N ARG A 94 -2.31 -6.97 -6.78
CA ARG A 94 -0.86 -7.16 -6.72
C ARG A 94 -0.25 -6.51 -5.47
N PHE A 95 -0.77 -5.36 -5.06
CA PHE A 95 -0.38 -4.73 -3.80
C PHE A 95 -0.77 -5.58 -2.59
N ALA A 96 -1.98 -6.16 -2.57
CA ALA A 96 -2.38 -7.10 -1.52
C ALA A 96 -1.45 -8.32 -1.47
N VAL A 97 -1.06 -8.88 -2.62
CA VAL A 97 -0.07 -9.98 -2.68
C VAL A 97 1.28 -9.54 -2.12
N LEU A 98 1.78 -8.34 -2.47
CA LEU A 98 3.01 -7.80 -1.88
C LEU A 98 2.91 -7.70 -0.35
N VAL A 99 1.79 -7.17 0.17
CA VAL A 99 1.56 -7.03 1.61
C VAL A 99 1.49 -8.40 2.29
N ILE A 100 0.78 -9.37 1.72
CA ILE A 100 0.71 -10.74 2.26
C ILE A 100 2.11 -11.37 2.33
N THR A 101 2.91 -11.23 1.28
CA THR A 101 4.29 -11.73 1.24
C THR A 101 5.19 -11.03 2.26
N LEU A 102 5.07 -9.70 2.42
CA LEU A 102 5.76 -8.93 3.46
C LEU A 102 5.38 -9.38 4.86
N VAL A 103 4.08 -9.59 5.12
CA VAL A 103 3.57 -10.05 6.40
C VAL A 103 4.07 -11.45 6.69
N PHE A 104 3.99 -12.37 5.74
CA PHE A 104 4.45 -13.74 5.90
C PHE A 104 5.94 -13.79 6.28
N TRP A 105 6.81 -13.16 5.50
CA TRP A 105 8.25 -13.18 5.77
C TRP A 105 8.63 -12.37 7.01
N GLY A 106 7.96 -11.24 7.25
CA GLY A 106 8.16 -10.44 8.46
C GLY A 106 7.78 -11.20 9.72
N MET A 107 6.68 -11.96 9.69
CA MET A 107 6.28 -12.83 10.79
C MET A 107 7.26 -13.97 11.00
N MET A 108 7.72 -14.64 9.94
CA MET A 108 8.75 -15.68 10.04
C MET A 108 10.03 -15.13 10.67
N LEU A 109 10.48 -13.94 10.24
CA LEU A 109 11.65 -13.28 10.82
C LEU A 109 11.43 -12.92 12.30
N THR A 110 10.24 -12.43 12.65
CA THR A 110 9.87 -12.12 14.03
C THR A 110 9.92 -13.38 14.91
N LEU A 111 9.44 -14.52 14.43
CA LEU A 111 9.48 -15.79 15.17
C LEU A 111 10.92 -16.30 15.36
N VAL A 112 11.75 -16.24 14.31
CA VAL A 112 13.16 -16.69 14.37
C VAL A 112 13.99 -15.81 15.30
N THR A 113 13.80 -14.49 15.23
CA THR A 113 14.52 -13.50 16.06
C THR A 113 13.90 -13.31 17.44
N GLN A 114 12.92 -14.15 17.82
CA GLN A 114 12.21 -14.04 19.09
C GLN A 114 11.67 -12.62 19.36
N GLY A 115 11.20 -11.96 18.31
CA GLY A 115 10.52 -10.67 18.35
C GLY A 115 11.39 -9.46 18.03
N GLU A 116 12.73 -9.57 18.06
CA GLU A 116 13.63 -8.42 17.84
C GLU A 116 13.39 -7.71 16.49
N ALA A 117 13.07 -8.48 15.44
CA ALA A 117 12.80 -7.91 14.12
C ALA A 117 11.37 -7.35 13.93
N GLY A 118 10.48 -7.51 14.91
CA GLY A 118 9.06 -7.16 14.78
C GLY A 118 8.84 -5.69 14.45
N VAL A 119 9.48 -4.79 15.21
CA VAL A 119 9.39 -3.33 15.02
C VAL A 119 9.96 -2.91 13.67
N PHE A 120 11.06 -3.51 13.24
CA PHE A 120 11.65 -3.25 11.93
C PHE A 120 10.68 -3.64 10.80
N CYS A 121 10.09 -4.84 10.87
CA CYS A 121 9.12 -5.30 9.87
C CYS A 121 7.88 -4.40 9.81
N LEU A 122 7.36 -4.02 10.98
CA LEU A 122 6.22 -3.11 11.09
C LEU A 122 6.55 -1.69 10.57
N SER A 123 7.78 -1.22 10.76
CA SER A 123 8.26 0.06 10.21
C SER A 123 8.31 0.04 8.68
N VAL A 124 8.87 -1.04 8.10
CA VAL A 124 8.88 -1.25 6.64
C VAL A 124 7.46 -1.28 6.09
N LEU A 125 6.54 -2.00 6.76
CA LEU A 125 5.13 -2.04 6.41
C LEU A 125 4.51 -0.63 6.42
N GLY A 126 4.72 0.13 7.50
CA GLY A 126 4.24 1.51 7.62
C GLY A 126 4.69 2.40 6.47
N VAL A 127 5.98 2.33 6.08
CA VAL A 127 6.52 3.09 4.95
C VAL A 127 5.86 2.66 3.63
N VAL A 128 5.75 1.35 3.37
CA VAL A 128 5.09 0.82 2.17
C VAL A 128 3.65 1.33 2.07
N PHE A 129 2.90 1.30 3.17
CA PHE A 129 1.53 1.81 3.21
C PHE A 129 1.47 3.32 2.98
N MET A 130 2.35 4.12 3.61
CA MET A 130 2.39 5.57 3.38
C MET A 130 2.66 5.92 1.91
N LEU A 131 3.59 5.21 1.25
CA LEU A 131 3.90 5.41 -0.16
C LEU A 131 2.70 5.07 -1.06
N PHE A 132 2.07 3.91 -0.85
CA PHE A 132 0.89 3.51 -1.64
C PHE A 132 -0.34 4.36 -1.32
N GLY A 133 -0.52 4.77 -0.06
CA GLY A 133 -1.57 5.71 0.36
C GLY A 133 -1.49 7.02 -0.40
N ALA A 134 -0.28 7.55 -0.57
CA ALA A 134 -0.05 8.77 -1.32
C ALA A 134 -0.45 8.62 -2.81
N LEU A 135 -0.13 7.48 -3.43
CA LEU A 135 -0.49 7.19 -4.83
C LEU A 135 -2.01 7.04 -5.00
N VAL A 136 -2.65 6.32 -4.09
CA VAL A 136 -4.10 6.07 -4.10
C VAL A 136 -4.91 7.34 -3.85
N ALA A 137 -4.43 8.24 -2.98
CA ALA A 137 -5.11 9.51 -2.72
C ALA A 137 -5.25 10.38 -3.98
N GLY A 138 -4.33 10.25 -4.94
CA GLY A 138 -4.36 10.96 -6.22
C GLY A 138 -5.20 10.29 -7.32
N GLU A 139 -5.79 9.13 -7.05
CA GLU A 139 -6.48 8.31 -8.04
C GLU A 139 -7.85 8.91 -8.43
N LEU A 140 -8.14 8.97 -9.74
CA LEU A 140 -9.42 9.43 -10.26
C LEU A 140 -10.44 8.28 -10.30
N GLY A 141 -11.63 8.49 -9.76
CA GLY A 141 -12.74 7.52 -9.78
C GLY A 141 -13.48 7.44 -11.12
N VAL A 142 -12.81 7.66 -12.25
CA VAL A 142 -13.46 7.65 -13.57
C VAL A 142 -13.40 6.23 -14.13
N MET A 143 -14.57 5.61 -14.29
CA MET A 143 -14.70 4.28 -14.90
C MET A 143 -15.45 4.38 -16.22
N SER A 144 -14.93 3.77 -17.29
CA SER A 144 -15.64 3.71 -18.58
C SER A 144 -16.90 2.86 -18.50
N GLN A 145 -17.85 3.09 -19.41
CA GLN A 145 -19.05 2.27 -19.50
C GLN A 145 -18.74 0.78 -19.73
N ARG A 146 -17.65 0.46 -20.45
CA ARG A 146 -17.20 -0.93 -20.65
C ARG A 146 -16.80 -1.58 -19.33
N ALA A 147 -16.04 -0.88 -18.48
CA ALA A 147 -15.65 -1.36 -17.16
C ALA A 147 -16.83 -1.41 -16.17
N GLN A 148 -17.81 -0.50 -16.28
CA GLN A 148 -19.03 -0.57 -15.46
C GLN A 148 -19.87 -1.82 -15.75
N ARG A 149 -19.77 -2.38 -16.96
CA ARG A 149 -20.48 -3.63 -17.33
C ARG A 149 -19.89 -4.87 -16.66
N THR A 150 -18.63 -4.84 -16.22
CA THR A 150 -17.98 -5.98 -15.54
C THR A 150 -18.19 -5.98 -14.03
N LEU A 151 -18.94 -5.00 -13.49
CA LEU A 151 -19.25 -4.94 -12.06
C LEU A 151 -20.03 -6.19 -11.59
N PRO A 152 -19.73 -6.68 -10.37
CA PRO A 152 -20.37 -7.87 -9.81
C PRO A 152 -21.89 -7.69 -9.68
N ARG A 153 -22.62 -8.77 -10.01
CA ARG A 153 -24.09 -8.83 -9.95
C ARG A 153 -24.60 -9.12 -8.54
N THR A 154 -23.85 -9.90 -7.76
CA THR A 154 -24.27 -10.36 -6.45
C THR A 154 -24.00 -9.30 -5.37
N VAL A 155 -24.87 -9.24 -4.36
CA VAL A 155 -24.71 -8.35 -3.20
C VAL A 155 -23.38 -8.63 -2.49
N LEU A 156 -23.07 -9.91 -2.23
CA LEU A 156 -21.81 -10.33 -1.63
C LEU A 156 -20.60 -9.91 -2.47
N GLY A 157 -20.65 -10.10 -3.79
CA GLY A 157 -19.58 -9.67 -4.68
C GLY A 157 -19.34 -8.16 -4.61
N ARG A 158 -20.40 -7.35 -4.49
CA ARG A 158 -20.27 -5.91 -4.28
C ARG A 158 -19.67 -5.58 -2.91
N ILE A 159 -20.10 -6.23 -1.83
CA ILE A 159 -19.55 -5.94 -0.49
C ILE A 159 -18.02 -6.14 -0.44
N PHE A 160 -17.50 -7.22 -1.04
CA PHE A 160 -16.08 -7.53 -0.97
C PHE A 160 -15.23 -6.90 -2.09
N LEU A 161 -15.74 -6.85 -3.33
CA LEU A 161 -14.93 -6.40 -4.47
C LEU A 161 -15.01 -4.89 -4.71
N THR A 162 -15.95 -4.18 -4.10
CA THR A 162 -16.11 -2.74 -4.37
C THR A 162 -14.88 -1.93 -4.00
N TRP A 163 -14.18 -2.35 -2.95
CA TRP A 163 -12.94 -1.71 -2.49
C TRP A 163 -11.77 -1.86 -3.46
N PHE A 164 -11.88 -2.71 -4.49
CA PHE A 164 -10.86 -2.84 -5.53
C PHE A 164 -11.14 -1.95 -6.76
N PHE A 165 -12.31 -1.28 -6.84
CA PHE A 165 -12.66 -0.42 -7.96
C PHE A 165 -12.05 0.97 -7.91
N PRO A 166 -11.78 1.60 -9.07
CA PRO A 166 -11.04 2.84 -9.18
C PRO A 166 -11.64 3.97 -8.35
N GLY A 167 -10.74 4.83 -7.86
CA GLY A 167 -11.07 6.04 -7.12
C GLY A 167 -10.40 6.12 -5.75
N ALA A 168 -9.94 7.32 -5.42
CA ALA A 168 -9.23 7.61 -4.19
C ALA A 168 -10.00 7.23 -2.92
N GLY A 169 -11.34 7.35 -2.94
CA GLY A 169 -12.18 6.95 -1.82
C GLY A 169 -12.18 5.45 -1.52
N LEU A 170 -12.50 4.65 -2.54
CA LEU A 170 -12.53 3.20 -2.43
C LEU A 170 -11.13 2.64 -2.12
N GLY A 171 -10.10 3.21 -2.74
CA GLY A 171 -8.72 2.83 -2.48
C GLY A 171 -8.26 3.16 -1.05
N TYR A 172 -8.66 4.32 -0.50
CA TYR A 172 -8.35 4.67 0.89
C TYR A 172 -8.93 3.64 1.88
N ILE A 173 -10.20 3.25 1.69
CA ILE A 173 -10.85 2.26 2.57
C ILE A 173 -10.17 0.89 2.41
N PHE A 174 -9.87 0.48 1.18
CA PHE A 174 -9.10 -0.73 0.90
C PHE A 174 -7.78 -0.76 1.67
N LEU A 175 -7.01 0.34 1.64
CA LEU A 175 -5.74 0.42 2.35
C LEU A 175 -5.92 0.40 3.87
N CYS A 176 -6.94 1.07 4.42
CA CYS A 176 -7.21 1.01 5.86
C CYS A 176 -7.52 -0.42 6.31
N CYS A 177 -8.40 -1.13 5.60
CA CYS A 177 -8.73 -2.52 5.91
C CYS A 177 -7.52 -3.45 5.73
N LEU A 178 -6.76 -3.27 4.66
CA LEU A 178 -5.56 -4.07 4.39
C LEU A 178 -4.48 -3.82 5.43
N LEU A 179 -4.32 -2.59 5.93
CA LEU A 179 -3.35 -2.27 6.98
C LEU A 179 -3.72 -2.93 8.31
N VAL A 180 -4.98 -2.83 8.72
CA VAL A 180 -5.46 -3.50 9.94
C VAL A 180 -5.26 -5.01 9.84
N ALA A 181 -5.61 -5.61 8.68
CA ALA A 181 -5.38 -7.03 8.44
C ALA A 181 -3.88 -7.37 8.47
N ALA A 182 -3.04 -6.54 7.87
CA ALA A 182 -1.59 -6.73 7.83
C ALA A 182 -0.98 -6.64 9.22
N VAL A 183 -1.37 -5.70 10.06
CA VAL A 183 -0.78 -5.49 11.40
C VAL A 183 -1.31 -6.49 12.44
N SER A 184 -2.51 -7.05 12.23
CA SER A 184 -3.15 -7.97 13.18
C SER A 184 -2.31 -9.17 13.64
N PRO A 185 -1.47 -9.84 12.81
CA PRO A 185 -0.66 -10.97 13.26
C PRO A 185 0.38 -10.57 14.30
N TRP A 186 0.96 -9.37 14.23
CA TRP A 186 1.90 -8.87 15.23
C TRP A 186 1.22 -8.57 16.58
N VAL A 187 -0.04 -8.17 16.57
CA VAL A 187 -0.82 -8.01 17.80
C VAL A 187 -1.14 -9.38 18.43
N LEU A 188 -1.38 -10.39 17.59
CA LEU A 188 -1.82 -11.72 18.02
C LEU A 188 -0.68 -12.67 18.39
N VAL A 189 0.54 -12.47 17.87
CA VAL A 189 1.66 -13.40 18.07
C VAL A 189 2.03 -13.56 19.55
N PHE A 190 1.89 -12.48 20.33
CA PHE A 190 2.24 -12.43 21.74
C PHE A 190 1.21 -13.09 22.68
N PRO A 191 -0.10 -12.74 22.65
CA PRO A 191 -1.08 -13.41 23.50
C PRO A 191 -1.20 -14.92 23.19
N LEU A 192 -0.78 -15.34 21.99
CA LEU A 192 -0.72 -16.77 21.61
C LEU A 192 0.55 -17.48 22.11
N GLY A 193 1.50 -16.78 22.73
CA GLY A 193 2.73 -17.36 23.26
C GLY A 193 3.68 -17.90 22.18
N LEU A 194 3.61 -17.38 20.95
CA LEU A 194 4.42 -17.84 19.82
C LEU A 194 5.85 -17.28 19.85
N VAL A 195 6.12 -16.28 20.70
CA VAL A 195 7.43 -15.71 20.98
C VAL A 195 7.70 -15.87 22.47
N SER A 196 8.72 -16.64 22.84
CA SER A 196 8.93 -17.07 24.24
C SER A 196 9.79 -16.12 25.06
N GLN A 197 10.58 -15.26 24.41
CA GLN A 197 11.51 -14.33 25.06
C GLN A 197 10.88 -12.96 25.38
N MET A 198 9.64 -12.71 24.95
CA MET A 198 8.97 -11.44 25.14
C MET A 198 7.91 -11.52 26.24
N GLY A 199 7.88 -10.51 27.11
CA GLY A 199 6.93 -10.41 28.22
C GLY A 199 5.62 -9.72 27.82
N TRP A 200 4.67 -9.66 28.77
CA TRP A 200 3.40 -8.93 28.60
C TRP A 200 3.60 -7.45 28.27
N ASN A 201 4.61 -6.81 28.86
CA ASN A 201 4.95 -5.42 28.57
C ASN A 201 5.36 -5.22 27.10
N ASP A 202 6.03 -6.21 26.49
CA ASP A 202 6.41 -6.14 25.08
C ASP A 202 5.18 -6.30 24.19
N ALA A 203 4.26 -7.20 24.55
CA ALA A 203 2.99 -7.37 23.85
C ALA A 203 2.18 -6.06 23.82
N GLU A 204 2.10 -5.37 24.96
CA GLU A 204 1.43 -4.06 25.07
C GLU A 204 2.10 -3.00 24.20
N ARG A 205 3.44 -2.94 24.20
CA ARG A 205 4.20 -2.01 23.35
C ARG A 205 3.95 -2.25 21.87
N HIS A 206 4.00 -3.50 21.42
CA HIS A 206 3.74 -3.85 20.02
C HIS A 206 2.30 -3.56 19.60
N ALA A 207 1.32 -3.83 20.48
CA ALA A 207 -0.08 -3.51 20.22
C ALA A 207 -0.33 -2.00 20.15
N ALA A 208 0.28 -1.22 21.06
CA ALA A 208 0.24 0.24 21.03
C ALA A 208 0.90 0.79 19.76
N TRP A 209 2.03 0.23 19.36
CA TRP A 209 2.77 0.62 18.16
C TRP A 209 1.94 0.35 16.90
N ALA A 210 1.36 -0.85 16.80
CA ALA A 210 0.44 -1.26 15.76
C ALA A 210 -0.75 -0.30 15.62
N LEU A 211 -1.38 0.05 16.74
CA LEU A 211 -2.52 0.98 16.79
C LEU A 211 -2.11 2.37 16.29
N LEU A 212 -0.98 2.90 16.78
CA LEU A 212 -0.50 4.22 16.39
C LEU A 212 -0.16 4.27 14.90
N VAL A 213 0.50 3.26 14.33
CA VAL A 213 0.78 3.23 12.88
C VAL A 213 -0.50 3.20 12.06
N CYS A 214 -1.50 2.42 12.48
CA CYS A 214 -2.81 2.45 11.82
C CYS A 214 -3.44 3.84 11.89
N ALA A 215 -3.41 4.47 13.07
CA ALA A 215 -3.99 5.79 13.29
C ALA A 215 -3.26 6.88 12.48
N TYR A 216 -1.92 6.93 12.52
CA TYR A 216 -1.14 7.87 11.72
C TYR A 216 -1.36 7.67 10.22
N PHE A 217 -1.40 6.44 9.73
CA PHE A 217 -1.72 6.16 8.33
C PHE A 217 -3.08 6.73 7.94
N VAL A 218 -4.11 6.47 8.75
CA VAL A 218 -5.47 6.96 8.56
C VAL A 218 -5.51 8.49 8.55
N VAL A 219 -4.80 9.14 9.49
CA VAL A 219 -4.71 10.60 9.63
C VAL A 219 -4.01 11.21 8.42
N PHE A 220 -2.75 10.84 8.15
CA PHE A 220 -1.97 11.48 7.09
C PHE A 220 -2.56 11.22 5.71
N THR A 221 -2.91 9.97 5.40
CA THR A 221 -3.49 9.61 4.09
C THR A 221 -4.90 10.18 3.93
N GLY A 222 -5.69 10.17 5.00
CA GLY A 222 -7.04 10.73 4.99
C GLY A 222 -7.04 12.25 4.83
N LEU A 223 -6.11 12.96 5.48
CA LEU A 223 -5.92 14.40 5.28
C LEU A 223 -5.47 14.73 3.86
N THR A 224 -4.49 13.99 3.32
CA THR A 224 -4.06 14.14 1.93
C THR A 224 -5.25 14.03 0.98
N ARG A 225 -6.10 13.01 1.14
CA ARG A 225 -7.31 12.87 0.33
C ARG A 225 -8.27 14.04 0.50
N LEU A 226 -8.54 14.49 1.72
CA LEU A 226 -9.42 15.63 2.00
C LEU A 226 -8.92 16.93 1.36
N ILE A 227 -7.60 17.20 1.42
CA ILE A 227 -6.99 18.35 0.75
C ILE A 227 -7.12 18.23 -0.78
N LEU A 228 -6.86 17.04 -1.33
CA LEU A 228 -6.99 16.79 -2.77
C LEU A 228 -8.43 16.91 -3.28
N LEU A 229 -9.45 16.79 -2.42
CA LEU A 229 -10.84 17.04 -2.79
C LEU A 229 -11.15 18.53 -2.93
N ALA A 230 -10.46 19.39 -2.18
CA ALA A 230 -10.56 20.85 -2.34
C ALA A 230 -9.88 21.34 -3.62
N LEU A 231 -8.94 20.57 -4.17
CA LEU A 231 -8.23 20.91 -5.40
C LEU A 231 -9.05 20.63 -6.68
N PRO A 232 -8.83 21.41 -7.77
CA PRO A 232 -9.53 21.20 -9.03
C PRO A 232 -9.31 19.81 -9.62
N ARG A 233 -10.40 19.12 -9.99
CA ARG A 233 -10.35 17.78 -10.62
C ARG A 233 -9.59 17.74 -11.95
N ARG A 234 -9.40 18.89 -12.61
CA ARG A 234 -8.70 19.04 -13.90
C ARG A 234 -7.18 19.19 -13.76
N LEU A 235 -6.64 19.14 -12.54
CA LEU A 235 -5.20 19.19 -12.32
C LEU A 235 -4.52 18.01 -13.04
N LYS A 236 -3.63 18.37 -13.98
CA LYS A 236 -2.72 17.41 -14.61
C LYS A 236 -1.74 16.91 -13.54
N ALA A 237 -1.36 15.65 -13.61
CA ALA A 237 -0.46 15.00 -12.64
C ALA A 237 -0.97 14.97 -11.19
N ARG A 238 -2.28 14.79 -10.97
CA ARG A 238 -2.90 14.68 -9.63
C ARG A 238 -2.23 13.65 -8.72
N ILE A 239 -1.72 12.54 -9.27
CA ILE A 239 -0.98 11.51 -8.51
C ILE A 239 0.33 12.08 -7.92
N VAL A 240 1.07 12.90 -8.67
CA VAL A 240 2.30 13.55 -8.18
C VAL A 240 1.96 14.58 -7.11
N VAL A 241 0.91 15.37 -7.32
CA VAL A 241 0.43 16.33 -6.31
C VAL A 241 0.04 15.61 -5.02
N ALA A 242 -0.64 14.46 -5.12
CA ALA A 242 -0.99 13.64 -3.97
C ALA A 242 0.24 13.12 -3.23
N PHE A 243 1.22 12.62 -3.95
CA PHE A 243 2.49 12.17 -3.39
C PHE A 243 3.22 13.28 -2.64
N LEU A 244 3.38 14.45 -3.27
CA LEU A 244 4.03 15.61 -2.64
C LEU A 244 3.24 16.12 -1.44
N MET A 245 1.92 16.14 -1.50
CA MET A 245 1.07 16.57 -0.39
C MET A 245 1.21 15.64 0.81
N GLN A 246 1.18 14.32 0.60
CA GLN A 246 1.45 13.34 1.66
C GLN A 246 2.83 13.57 2.28
N LEU A 247 3.86 13.72 1.44
CA LEU A 247 5.22 13.94 1.90
C LEU A 247 5.32 15.21 2.75
N ILE A 248 4.76 16.33 2.27
CA ILE A 248 4.73 17.60 3.00
C ILE A 248 4.01 17.44 4.34
N LEU A 249 2.86 16.76 4.38
CA LEU A 249 2.11 16.57 5.63
C LEU A 249 2.89 15.71 6.64
N VAL A 250 3.53 14.63 6.20
CA VAL A 250 4.34 13.78 7.07
C VAL A 250 5.56 14.54 7.57
N LEU A 251 6.28 15.25 6.70
CA LEU A 251 7.43 16.06 7.08
C LEU A 251 7.02 17.21 8.01
N ALA A 252 5.85 17.83 7.80
CA ALA A 252 5.32 18.82 8.72
C ALA A 252 4.99 18.20 10.09
N GLY A 253 4.41 17.01 10.13
CA GLY A 253 4.16 16.28 11.38
C GLY A 253 5.44 16.03 12.18
N ILE A 254 6.55 15.71 11.50
CA ILE A 254 7.86 15.46 12.11
C ILE A 254 8.57 16.78 12.49
N PHE A 255 8.72 17.72 11.57
CA PHE A 255 9.57 18.89 11.78
C PHE A 255 8.89 20.03 12.54
N LEU A 256 7.58 20.21 12.39
CA LEU A 256 6.89 21.38 12.96
C LEU A 256 6.91 21.40 14.50
N PRO A 257 6.73 20.26 15.21
CA PRO A 257 6.96 20.20 16.67
C PRO A 257 8.37 20.64 17.07
N ASN A 258 9.39 20.11 16.37
CA ASN A 258 10.79 20.39 16.64
C ASN A 258 11.16 21.86 16.39
N ILE A 259 10.67 22.45 15.28
CA ILE A 259 10.86 23.87 14.97
C ILE A 259 10.20 24.75 16.04
N PHE A 260 9.00 24.40 16.49
CA PHE A 260 8.30 25.18 17.51
C PHE A 260 9.01 25.18 18.85
N LEU A 261 9.57 24.04 19.28
CA LEU A 261 10.40 23.95 20.49
C LEU A 261 11.65 24.82 20.39
N LEU A 262 12.32 24.81 19.22
CA LEU A 262 13.49 25.68 18.99
C LEU A 262 13.13 27.17 19.07
N LEU A 263 11.94 27.56 18.61
CA LEU A 263 11.48 28.96 18.64
C LEU A 263 11.15 29.45 20.06
N ILE A 264 10.69 28.56 20.95
CA ILE A 264 10.34 28.90 22.34
C ILE A 264 11.56 28.84 23.28
N GLN A 265 12.74 28.47 22.75
CA GLN A 265 14.02 28.40 23.49
C GLN A 265 14.00 27.48 24.72
N ASP A 266 13.07 26.53 24.79
CA ASP A 266 13.04 25.55 25.87
C ASP A 266 13.92 24.34 25.51
N TYR A 267 15.23 24.53 25.62
CA TYR A 267 16.23 23.49 25.37
C TYR A 267 16.15 22.34 26.37
N SER A 268 15.52 22.54 27.54
CA SER A 268 15.32 21.47 28.52
C SER A 268 14.26 20.46 28.05
N TYR A 269 13.28 20.93 27.28
CA TYR A 269 12.23 20.10 26.68
C TYR A 269 12.67 19.44 25.36
N TYR A 270 13.74 19.91 24.73
CA TYR A 270 14.27 19.31 23.50
C TYR A 270 14.84 17.91 23.71
N SER A 271 15.32 17.59 24.93
CA SER A 271 15.88 16.29 25.27
C SER A 271 14.84 15.26 25.74
N SER A 272 13.58 15.67 25.95
CA SER A 272 12.52 14.81 26.48
C SER A 272 11.31 14.75 25.54
N TYR A 273 10.70 13.58 25.44
CA TYR A 273 9.43 13.45 24.71
C TYR A 273 8.31 14.15 25.49
N GLY A 274 7.43 14.86 24.80
CA GLY A 274 6.25 15.45 25.38
C GLY A 274 5.12 15.58 24.39
N LEU A 275 3.96 16.05 24.85
CA LEU A 275 2.72 16.08 24.05
C LEU A 275 2.82 16.89 22.76
N ILE A 276 3.78 17.81 22.64
CA ILE A 276 4.01 18.53 21.39
C ILE A 276 4.47 17.60 20.25
N HIS A 277 5.15 16.49 20.57
CA HIS A 277 5.60 15.48 19.61
C HIS A 277 4.49 14.51 19.18
N THR A 278 3.23 14.71 19.61
CA THR A 278 2.09 13.82 19.27
C THR A 278 1.94 13.59 17.75
N MET A 279 2.29 14.57 16.90
CA MET A 279 2.22 14.43 15.44
C MET A 279 3.53 13.97 14.80
N ASP A 280 4.62 13.93 15.57
CA ASP A 280 5.90 13.37 15.14
C ASP A 280 5.83 11.84 15.27
N VAL A 281 5.49 11.20 14.16
CA VAL A 281 5.35 9.74 14.08
C VAL A 281 6.66 9.02 14.43
N VAL A 282 7.81 9.57 14.08
CA VAL A 282 9.10 8.91 14.30
C VAL A 282 9.48 8.99 15.77
N ALA A 283 9.44 10.20 16.35
CA ALA A 283 9.76 10.39 17.76
C ALA A 283 8.79 9.61 18.66
N THR A 284 7.50 9.63 18.34
CA THR A 284 6.46 8.94 19.13
C THR A 284 6.65 7.43 19.13
N LEU A 285 6.85 6.82 17.96
CA LEU A 285 6.99 5.37 17.85
C LEU A 285 8.30 4.86 18.48
N ASN A 286 9.40 5.61 18.32
CA ASN A 286 10.66 5.28 18.98
C ASN A 286 10.54 5.40 20.50
N HIS A 287 9.98 6.50 20.99
CA HIS A 287 9.80 6.71 22.43
C HIS A 287 8.94 5.61 23.07
N LEU A 288 7.88 5.16 22.38
CA LEU A 288 7.05 4.04 22.82
C LEU A 288 7.84 2.72 22.92
N MET A 289 8.71 2.44 21.96
CA MET A 289 9.52 1.22 22.01
C MET A 289 10.58 1.28 23.11
N ASP A 290 11.25 2.42 23.26
CA ASP A 290 12.34 2.61 24.21
C ASP A 290 11.84 2.63 25.66
N THR A 291 10.76 3.37 25.92
CA THR A 291 10.32 3.69 27.29
C THR A 291 8.99 3.03 27.69
N GLY A 292 8.24 2.47 26.74
CA GLY A 292 6.92 1.90 26.99
C GLY A 292 5.81 2.94 27.03
N ILE A 293 4.68 2.61 27.65
CA ILE A 293 3.50 3.49 27.71
C ILE A 293 3.67 4.47 28.88
N THR A 294 4.25 5.64 28.60
CA THR A 294 4.29 6.78 29.52
C THR A 294 2.95 7.52 29.55
N SER A 295 2.77 8.47 30.48
CA SER A 295 1.56 9.32 30.55
C SER A 295 1.29 10.06 29.24
N GLU A 296 2.34 10.56 28.61
CA GLU A 296 2.31 11.31 27.36
C GLU A 296 1.90 10.41 26.20
N ILE A 297 2.49 9.21 26.13
CA ILE A 297 2.12 8.21 25.13
C ILE A 297 0.70 7.72 25.33
N ALA A 298 0.23 7.54 26.56
CA ALA A 298 -1.15 7.15 26.85
C ALA A 298 -2.14 8.19 26.32
N VAL A 299 -1.84 9.48 26.46
CA VAL A 299 -2.64 10.57 25.87
C VAL A 299 -2.59 10.50 24.34
N THR A 300 -1.41 10.32 23.73
CA THR A 300 -1.25 10.16 22.28
C THR A 300 -2.04 8.95 21.74
N LEU A 301 -2.04 7.83 22.44
CA LEU A 301 -2.79 6.60 22.12
C LEU A 301 -4.31 6.80 22.14
N VAL A 302 -4.80 7.84 22.79
CA VAL A 302 -6.22 8.22 22.74
C VAL A 302 -6.45 9.28 21.66
N MET A 303 -5.65 10.34 21.65
CA MET A 303 -5.84 11.50 20.77
C MET A 303 -5.68 11.16 19.29
N VAL A 304 -4.62 10.44 18.91
CA VAL A 304 -4.31 10.15 17.50
C VAL A 304 -5.34 9.18 16.91
N PRO A 305 -5.74 8.08 17.57
CA PRO A 305 -6.83 7.23 17.07
C PRO A 305 -8.19 7.94 17.01
N LEU A 306 -8.54 8.79 17.98
CA LEU A 306 -9.77 9.58 17.90
C LEU A 306 -9.79 10.53 16.70
N LEU A 307 -8.67 11.22 16.45
CA LEU A 307 -8.49 12.04 15.25
C LEU A 307 -8.57 11.19 13.97
N GLY A 308 -7.95 10.01 13.99
CA GLY A 308 -8.02 9.03 12.91
C GLY A 308 -9.47 8.59 12.62
N LEU A 309 -10.25 8.27 13.65
CA LEU A 309 -11.66 7.88 13.51
C LEU A 309 -12.51 9.01 12.92
N LEU A 310 -12.28 10.26 13.36
CA LEU A 310 -12.93 11.43 12.79
C LEU A 310 -12.63 11.56 11.28
N ILE A 311 -11.36 11.53 10.91
CA ILE A 311 -10.91 11.66 9.51
C ILE A 311 -11.40 10.47 8.67
N PHE A 312 -11.35 9.26 9.21
CA PHE A 312 -11.87 8.06 8.56
C PHE A 312 -13.37 8.20 8.29
N GLY A 313 -14.15 8.66 9.28
CA GLY A 313 -15.58 8.90 9.14
C GLY A 313 -15.90 9.92 8.04
N LEU A 314 -15.17 11.04 7.99
CA LEU A 314 -15.31 12.03 6.91
C LEU A 314 -15.02 11.44 5.54
N ASN A 315 -13.94 10.64 5.42
CA ASN A 315 -13.60 9.97 4.18
C ASN A 315 -14.66 8.94 3.78
N LEU A 316 -15.17 8.15 4.74
CA LEU A 316 -16.20 7.12 4.53
C LEU A 316 -17.50 7.72 3.98
N VAL A 317 -18.00 8.80 4.59
CA VAL A 317 -19.22 9.50 4.14
C VAL A 317 -19.06 10.01 2.70
N GLN A 318 -17.88 10.52 2.34
CA GLN A 318 -17.61 10.98 0.99
C GLN A 318 -17.55 9.81 -0.01
N CYS A 319 -17.04 8.64 0.41
CA CYS A 319 -16.97 7.44 -0.42
C CYS A 319 -18.33 6.81 -0.70
N CYS A 320 -19.36 7.05 0.12
CA CYS A 320 -20.70 6.48 -0.11
C CYS A 320 -21.25 6.81 -1.51
N ARG A 321 -20.91 8.00 -2.05
CA ARG A 321 -21.29 8.38 -3.42
C ARG A 321 -20.63 7.51 -4.50
N ASP A 322 -19.39 7.10 -4.27
CA ASP A 322 -18.62 6.28 -5.21
C ASP A 322 -19.07 4.80 -5.18
N VAL A 323 -19.58 4.33 -4.04
CA VAL A 323 -20.15 2.97 -3.88
C VAL A 323 -21.47 2.80 -4.64
N LEU A 324 -22.20 3.89 -4.90
CA LEU A 324 -23.48 3.88 -5.61
C LEU A 324 -23.34 3.73 -7.13
N LEU A 325 -22.14 3.53 -7.68
CA LEU A 325 -21.95 3.29 -9.11
C LEU A 325 -22.74 2.05 -9.57
N VAL A 326 -23.70 2.29 -10.47
CA VAL A 326 -24.60 1.26 -10.98
C VAL A 326 -24.01 0.62 -12.24
N ARG A 327 -24.07 -0.71 -12.31
CA ARG A 327 -23.76 -1.44 -13.53
C ARG A 327 -24.66 -0.98 -14.67
N VAL A 328 -24.06 -0.56 -15.77
CA VAL A 328 -24.79 -0.24 -17.01
C VAL A 328 -25.09 -1.54 -17.76
N SER A 329 -26.30 -1.68 -18.30
CA SER A 329 -26.67 -2.82 -19.16
C SER A 329 -25.84 -2.80 -20.45
N MET A 330 -25.61 -3.98 -20.99
CA MET A 330 -25.01 -4.09 -22.31
C MET A 330 -26.10 -3.80 -23.34
N PRO A 331 -25.87 -2.94 -24.35
CA PRO A 331 -26.86 -2.68 -25.39
C PRO A 331 -27.17 -3.97 -26.15
N ASP A 332 -28.44 -4.19 -26.49
CA ASP A 332 -28.91 -5.44 -27.12
C ASP A 332 -28.14 -5.77 -28.40
N ARG A 333 -27.80 -4.75 -29.20
CA ARG A 333 -26.95 -4.89 -30.39
C ARG A 333 -25.61 -5.57 -30.14
N VAL A 334 -24.96 -5.32 -28.99
CA VAL A 334 -23.66 -5.95 -28.69
C VAL A 334 -23.83 -7.37 -28.15
N LEU A 335 -24.99 -7.68 -27.55
CA LEU A 335 -25.34 -9.04 -27.17
C LEU A 335 -25.64 -9.88 -28.42
N GLU A 336 -26.31 -9.29 -29.42
CA GLU A 336 -26.55 -9.88 -30.73
C GLU A 336 -25.23 -10.18 -31.45
N ASP A 337 -24.30 -9.21 -31.53
CA ASP A 337 -22.97 -9.41 -32.15
C ASP A 337 -22.12 -10.48 -31.43
N GLN A 338 -22.25 -10.61 -30.11
CA GLN A 338 -21.55 -11.67 -29.34
C GLN A 338 -22.19 -13.05 -29.51
N SER A 339 -23.48 -13.11 -29.81
CA SER A 339 -24.19 -14.36 -30.08
C SER A 339 -23.84 -14.94 -31.45
N THR A 340 -23.62 -14.08 -32.45
CA THR A 340 -23.19 -14.47 -33.81
C THR A 340 -21.71 -14.84 -33.90
N THR A 341 -20.87 -14.36 -32.98
CA THR A 341 -19.41 -14.62 -33.00
C THR A 341 -18.99 -15.87 -32.19
N LYS A 342 -19.93 -16.61 -31.56
CA LYS A 342 -19.61 -17.96 -31.05
C LYS A 342 -19.49 -18.91 -32.26
N PRO A 343 -18.31 -19.45 -32.60
CA PRO A 343 -18.24 -20.47 -33.64
C PRO A 343 -19.04 -21.69 -33.16
N GLU A 344 -19.96 -22.16 -34.00
CA GLU A 344 -20.61 -23.47 -33.85
C GLU A 344 -19.54 -24.57 -33.95
N VAL A 345 -18.84 -24.84 -32.84
CA VAL A 345 -17.96 -26.02 -32.70
C VAL A 345 -18.77 -27.33 -32.74
N SER A 346 -20.11 -27.26 -32.75
CA SER A 346 -20.99 -28.42 -32.67
C SER A 346 -21.37 -29.05 -34.01
N GLN A 347 -21.05 -28.47 -35.18
CA GLN A 347 -21.42 -29.07 -36.48
C GLN A 347 -20.31 -29.84 -37.21
N VAL A 348 -19.04 -29.75 -36.77
CA VAL A 348 -17.92 -30.45 -37.45
C VAL A 348 -17.75 -31.90 -36.97
N LEU A 349 -18.45 -32.34 -35.91
CA LEU A 349 -18.31 -33.70 -35.35
C LEU A 349 -19.48 -34.64 -35.66
N ALA A 350 -20.38 -34.28 -36.59
CA ALA A 350 -21.59 -35.04 -36.89
C ALA A 350 -21.74 -35.49 -38.36
N SER A 351 -20.64 -35.65 -39.10
CA SER A 351 -20.65 -36.45 -40.33
C SER A 351 -19.94 -37.78 -40.07
N PRO A 352 -20.66 -38.90 -39.88
CA PRO A 352 -20.06 -40.20 -40.08
C PRO A 352 -19.87 -40.37 -41.59
N ASP A 353 -18.62 -40.35 -42.05
CA ASP A 353 -18.28 -40.85 -43.39
C ASP A 353 -18.76 -42.31 -43.46
N PRO A 354 -19.68 -42.67 -44.38
CA PRO A 354 -19.92 -44.06 -44.69
C PRO A 354 -18.76 -44.53 -45.58
N LEU A 355 -18.13 -45.61 -45.14
CA LEU A 355 -17.19 -46.43 -45.90
C LEU A 355 -17.73 -46.73 -47.32
N GLU A 356 -16.96 -46.36 -48.35
CA GLU A 356 -16.73 -47.16 -49.57
C GLU A 356 -15.30 -46.94 -50.09
#